data_AF-A0A9X1Q0Z0-F1
#
_entry.id   AF-A0A9X1Q0Z0-F1
#
_cell.length_a   1.000
_cell.length_b   1.000
_cell.length_c   1.000
_cell.angle_alpha   90.00
_cell.angle_beta   90.00
_cell.angle_gamma   90.00
#
_symmetry.space_group_name_H-M   'P 1'
#
loop_
_entity.id
_entity.type
_entity.pdbx_description
1 polymer ?
#
loop_
_entity_poly.entity_id
_entity_poly.type
_entity_poly.pdbx_seq_one_letter_code
_entity_poly.pdbx_strand_id
1 'polypeptide(L)'
;MRGSVTALAAAALLVPLLGAAPSDAGGSGNGLQSAFAAAAAEYDVPQSVLLGVSYLQSRWDTHAGAPSVTGGYGPMHLTDARTALAGAAPHHSDGSEDPRGDSAR
;
A
#
# COMPACT_ATOMS: atom_id res chain seq x y z
N MET A 1 -53.85 26.33 0.36
CA MET A 1 -53.17 25.10 0.81
C MET A 1 -52.49 24.43 -0.39
N ARG A 2 -51.17 24.63 -0.57
CA ARG A 2 -50.32 23.84 -1.48
C ARG A 2 -48.92 23.80 -0.87
N GLY A 3 -48.73 22.85 0.02
CA GLY A 3 -47.48 22.66 0.76
C GLY A 3 -46.46 21.86 -0.05
N SER A 4 -45.20 22.30 0.06
CA SER A 4 -44.09 21.46 0.50
C SER A 4 -43.78 20.20 -0.32
N VAL A 5 -43.32 20.36 -1.56
CA VAL A 5 -42.66 19.26 -2.31
C VAL A 5 -41.38 19.76 -2.98
N THR A 6 -40.49 20.41 -2.21
CA THR A 6 -39.17 20.85 -2.72
C THR A 6 -38.05 20.71 -1.68
N ALA A 7 -38.21 19.84 -0.67
CA ALA A 7 -37.24 19.73 0.42
C ALA A 7 -36.51 18.38 0.55
N LEU A 8 -36.84 17.36 -0.27
CA LEU A 8 -36.34 15.99 -0.05
C LEU A 8 -35.22 15.53 -1.00
N ALA A 9 -34.87 16.30 -2.03
CA ALA A 9 -33.84 15.87 -2.99
C ALA A 9 -32.40 16.22 -2.58
N ALA A 10 -32.19 17.14 -1.63
CA ALA A 10 -30.84 17.61 -1.26
C ALA A 10 -30.18 16.78 -0.15
N ALA A 11 -30.93 15.97 0.60
CA ALA A 11 -30.38 15.22 1.74
C ALA A 11 -29.68 13.90 1.35
N ALA A 12 -29.95 13.36 0.16
CA ALA A 12 -29.44 12.06 -0.25
C ALA A 12 -27.96 12.07 -0.71
N LEU A 13 -27.41 13.24 -1.06
CA LEU A 13 -26.01 13.37 -1.50
C LEU A 13 -25.03 13.62 -0.35
N LEU A 14 -25.52 13.88 0.87
CA LEU A 14 -24.65 14.07 2.04
C LEU A 14 -24.33 12.76 2.74
N VAL A 15 -25.12 11.70 2.57
CA VAL A 15 -24.92 10.41 3.25
C VAL A 15 -23.55 9.73 2.98
N PRO A 16 -22.95 9.75 1.77
CA PRO A 16 -21.67 9.06 1.59
C PRO A 16 -20.48 9.84 2.15
N LEU A 17 -20.63 11.14 2.49
CA LEU A 17 -19.54 11.92 3.08
C LEU A 17 -19.34 11.64 4.57
N LEU A 18 -20.34 11.12 5.28
CA LEU A 18 -20.29 10.97 6.75
C LEU A 18 -19.88 9.54 7.16
N GLY A 19 -19.97 8.59 6.23
CA GLY A 19 -19.65 7.18 6.45
C GLY A 19 -18.18 6.83 6.21
N ALA A 20 -17.39 7.75 5.65
CA ALA A 20 -15.94 7.62 5.63
C ALA A 20 -15.40 7.99 7.02
N ALA A 21 -15.51 7.05 7.96
CA ALA A 21 -14.76 7.12 9.20
C ALA A 21 -13.29 7.39 8.84
N PRO A 22 -12.59 8.33 9.52
CA PRO A 22 -11.16 8.49 9.29
C PRO A 22 -10.53 7.12 9.52
N SER A 23 -9.88 6.57 8.49
CA SER A 23 -9.00 5.43 8.69
C SER A 23 -8.03 5.85 9.78
N ASP A 24 -7.92 5.06 10.84
CA ASP A 24 -7.11 5.32 12.03
C ASP A 24 -5.61 5.25 11.67
N ALA A 25 -5.16 6.19 10.83
CA ALA A 25 -3.78 6.36 10.41
C ALA A 25 -2.93 6.96 11.54
N GLY A 26 -3.57 7.44 12.61
CA GLY A 26 -2.93 8.08 13.77
C GLY A 26 -2.05 7.15 14.61
N GLY A 27 -2.28 5.83 14.55
CA GLY A 27 -1.41 4.83 15.21
C GLY A 27 -0.18 4.40 14.38
N SER A 28 -0.16 4.71 13.08
CA SER A 28 0.87 4.20 12.16
C SER A 28 2.23 4.88 12.36
N GLY A 29 2.23 6.15 12.78
CA GLY A 29 3.44 6.95 12.98
C GLY A 29 4.27 6.61 14.23
N ASN A 30 3.84 5.67 15.08
CA ASN A 30 4.70 5.15 16.15
C ASN A 30 5.16 3.72 15.80
N GLY A 31 4.27 2.94 15.21
CA GLY A 31 4.57 1.57 14.76
C GLY A 31 5.62 1.54 13.64
N LEU A 32 5.49 2.41 12.63
CA LEU A 32 6.41 2.49 11.50
C LEU A 32 7.83 2.89 11.94
N GLN A 33 7.93 3.89 12.82
CA GLN A 33 9.18 4.41 13.34
C GLN A 33 9.89 3.35 14.18
N SER A 34 9.14 2.60 15.00
CA SER A 34 9.66 1.47 15.76
C SER A 34 10.16 0.34 14.85
N ALA A 35 9.38 -0.01 13.82
CA ALA A 35 9.78 -1.01 12.82
C ALA A 35 11.06 -0.61 12.08
N PHE A 36 11.20 0.65 11.69
CA PHE A 36 12.43 1.14 11.06
C PHE A 36 13.59 1.30 12.03
N ALA A 37 13.34 1.57 13.31
CA ALA A 37 14.41 1.53 14.32
C ALA A 37 14.96 0.10 14.49
N ALA A 38 14.08 -0.91 14.51
CA ALA A 38 14.49 -2.31 14.54
C ALA A 38 15.28 -2.71 13.28
N ALA A 39 14.78 -2.34 12.09
CA ALA A 39 15.50 -2.60 10.84
C ALA A 39 16.84 -1.86 10.75
N ALA A 40 16.92 -0.63 11.27
CA ALA A 40 18.16 0.13 11.31
C ALA A 40 19.23 -0.55 12.17
N ALA A 41 18.83 -1.13 13.31
CA ALA A 41 19.73 -1.86 14.19
C ALA A 41 20.18 -3.21 13.61
N GLU A 42 19.32 -3.90 12.85
CA GLU A 42 19.64 -5.19 12.25
C GLU A 42 20.55 -5.08 11.02
N TYR A 43 20.28 -4.08 10.17
CA TYR A 43 20.92 -3.96 8.85
C TYR A 43 21.94 -2.83 8.76
N ASP A 44 22.26 -2.17 9.88
CA ASP A 44 23.19 -1.04 9.97
C ASP A 44 22.88 0.12 8.99
N VAL A 45 21.60 0.30 8.64
CA VAL A 45 21.13 1.40 7.79
C VAL A 45 20.54 2.50 8.68
N PRO A 46 20.94 3.79 8.54
CA PRO A 46 20.37 4.85 9.35
C PRO A 46 18.84 4.93 9.24
N GLN A 47 18.14 5.00 10.37
CA GLN A 47 16.66 5.04 10.41
C GLN A 47 16.08 6.17 9.55
N SER A 48 16.76 7.33 9.48
CA SER A 48 16.34 8.46 8.64
C SER A 48 16.32 8.13 7.15
N VAL A 49 17.21 7.25 6.67
CA VAL A 49 17.22 6.79 5.28
C VAL A 49 16.00 5.91 5.02
N LEU A 50 15.68 4.97 5.90
CA LEU A 50 14.49 4.12 5.78
C LEU A 50 13.19 4.94 5.80
N LEU A 51 13.09 5.91 6.71
CA LEU A 51 11.98 6.86 6.76
C LEU A 51 11.89 7.74 5.50
N GLY A 52 13.02 8.21 4.99
CA GLY A 52 13.07 9.04 3.78
C GLY A 52 12.63 8.29 2.52
N VAL A 53 13.14 7.07 2.33
CA VAL A 53 12.79 6.22 1.17
C VAL A 53 11.32 5.81 1.22
N SER A 54 10.81 5.39 2.39
CA SER A 54 9.39 5.04 2.55
C SER A 54 8.47 6.24 2.28
N TYR A 55 8.89 7.46 2.67
CA TYR A 55 8.13 8.66 2.33
C TYR A 55 8.12 8.92 0.82
N LEU A 56 9.26 8.75 0.14
CA LEU A 56 9.34 8.91 -1.32
C LEU A 56 8.50 7.87 -2.07
N GLN A 57 8.40 6.65 -1.55
CA GLN A 57 7.64 5.55 -2.15
C GLN A 57 6.13 5.77 -2.07
N SER A 58 5.59 6.02 -0.87
CA SER A 58 4.13 6.05 -0.68
C SER A 58 3.63 7.22 0.16
N ARG A 59 4.53 8.13 0.57
CA ARG A 59 4.25 9.13 1.62
C ARG A 59 3.78 8.51 2.93
N TRP A 60 4.32 7.35 3.27
CA TRP A 60 3.93 6.52 4.40
C TRP A 60 2.51 5.98 4.36
N ASP A 61 1.86 5.95 3.19
CA ASP A 61 0.60 5.24 3.03
C ASP A 61 0.81 3.74 3.26
N THR A 62 0.02 3.18 4.17
CA THR A 62 -0.01 1.75 4.50
C THR A 62 -1.07 0.99 3.69
N HIS A 63 -1.86 1.70 2.90
CA HIS A 63 -3.00 1.18 2.14
C HIS A 63 -4.00 0.38 3.01
N ALA A 64 -4.13 0.77 4.28
CA ALA A 64 -4.90 0.05 5.30
C ALA A 64 -4.57 -1.46 5.40
N GLY A 65 -3.34 -1.85 5.04
CA GLY A 65 -2.89 -3.24 4.98
C GLY A 65 -3.35 -4.02 3.74
N ALA A 66 -4.12 -3.40 2.84
CA ALA A 66 -4.47 -4.01 1.55
C ALA A 66 -3.27 -4.01 0.60
N PRO A 67 -3.13 -5.03 -0.27
CA PRO A 67 -2.09 -5.04 -1.30
C PRO A 67 -2.40 -4.03 -2.41
N SER A 68 -1.34 -3.56 -3.07
CA SER A 68 -1.42 -2.89 -4.37
C SER A 68 -1.82 -3.88 -5.48
N VAL A 69 -2.14 -3.38 -6.67
CA VAL A 69 -2.46 -4.20 -7.85
C VAL A 69 -1.31 -5.11 -8.31
N THR A 70 -0.09 -4.83 -7.86
CA THR A 70 1.11 -5.65 -8.10
C THR A 70 1.51 -6.49 -6.88
N GLY A 71 0.66 -6.57 -5.86
CA GLY A 71 0.87 -7.42 -4.68
C GLY A 71 1.85 -6.86 -3.65
N GLY A 72 2.19 -5.58 -3.72
CA GLY A 72 3.03 -4.90 -2.73
C GLY A 72 2.23 -4.37 -1.54
N TYR A 73 2.83 -4.37 -0.36
CA TYR A 73 2.20 -3.97 0.90
C TYR A 73 2.93 -2.82 1.58
N GLY A 74 2.14 -1.96 2.24
CA GLY A 74 2.63 -0.95 3.16
C GLY A 74 3.52 0.13 2.55
N PRO A 75 4.18 0.94 3.39
CA PRO A 75 4.95 2.11 2.94
C PRO A 75 6.16 1.85 2.06
N MET A 76 6.59 0.60 2.00
CA MET A 76 7.77 0.17 1.25
C MET A 76 7.39 -0.66 0.01
N HIS A 77 6.09 -0.80 -0.29
CA HIS A 77 5.56 -1.65 -1.37
C HIS A 77 6.19 -3.05 -1.37
N LEU A 78 6.41 -3.63 -0.19
CA LEU A 78 7.08 -4.93 -0.07
C LEU A 78 6.12 -6.04 -0.48
N THR A 79 6.59 -6.93 -1.35
CA THR A 79 5.84 -8.13 -1.74
C THR A 79 6.03 -9.22 -0.68
N ASP A 80 4.95 -9.95 -0.35
CA ASP A 80 5.09 -11.20 0.40
C ASP A 80 5.76 -12.26 -0.48
N ALA A 81 7.06 -12.44 -0.28
CA ALA A 81 7.87 -13.36 -1.06
C ALA A 81 7.35 -14.81 -0.99
N ARG A 82 6.82 -15.27 0.15
CA ARG A 82 6.30 -16.64 0.27
C ARG A 82 5.06 -16.81 -0.61
N THR A 83 4.11 -15.89 -0.52
CA THR A 83 2.89 -15.93 -1.34
C THR A 83 3.22 -15.76 -2.82
N ALA A 84 4.13 -14.85 -3.17
CA ALA A 84 4.57 -14.63 -4.54
C ALA A 84 5.24 -15.88 -5.14
N LEU A 85 6.13 -16.55 -4.39
CA LEU A 85 6.79 -17.77 -4.84
C LEU A 85 5.84 -18.97 -4.96
N ALA A 86 4.80 -19.05 -4.12
CA ALA A 86 3.80 -20.11 -4.20
C ALA A 86 2.85 -19.96 -5.40
N GLY A 87 2.57 -18.71 -5.81
CA GLY A 87 1.69 -18.39 -6.95
C GLY A 87 2.41 -18.21 -8.28
N ALA A 88 3.74 -18.03 -8.27
CA ALA A 88 4.54 -17.97 -9.48
C ALA A 88 4.62 -19.36 -10.13
N ALA A 89 3.83 -19.58 -11.18
CA ALA A 89 4.18 -20.62 -12.15
C ALA A 89 5.58 -20.26 -12.69
N PRO A 90 6.52 -21.21 -12.72
CA PRO A 90 7.91 -20.92 -13.05
C PRO A 90 8.08 -20.65 -14.54
N HIS A 91 7.71 -19.45 -14.98
CA HIS A 91 7.84 -19.03 -16.36
C HIS A 91 9.26 -18.58 -16.74
N HIS A 92 10.24 -18.73 -15.83
CA HIS A 92 11.66 -18.41 -16.06
C HIS A 92 12.63 -19.40 -15.40
N SER A 93 12.18 -20.59 -14.97
CA SER A 93 13.07 -21.57 -14.31
C SER A 93 13.56 -22.70 -15.23
N ASP A 94 12.94 -22.88 -16.39
CA ASP A 94 13.44 -23.80 -17.41
C ASP A 94 14.55 -23.06 -18.17
N GLY A 95 15.80 -23.22 -17.75
CA GLY A 95 17.00 -22.46 -18.15
C GLY A 95 17.36 -22.42 -19.65
N SER A 96 16.40 -22.68 -20.54
CA SER A 96 16.44 -22.40 -21.98
C SER A 96 15.97 -21.00 -22.36
N GLU A 97 15.29 -20.26 -21.47
CA GLU A 97 14.85 -18.88 -21.74
C GLU A 97 15.93 -17.85 -21.40
N ASP A 98 16.09 -16.83 -22.26
CA ASP A 98 16.96 -15.69 -22.00
C ASP A 98 16.41 -14.87 -20.82
N PRO A 99 17.16 -14.67 -19.73
CA PRO A 99 16.69 -13.93 -18.56
C PRO A 99 16.39 -12.46 -18.84
N ARG A 100 16.81 -11.92 -20.00
CA ARG A 100 16.47 -10.56 -20.44
C ARG A 100 15.02 -10.43 -20.92
N GLY A 101 14.37 -11.53 -21.30
CA GLY A 101 12.98 -11.52 -21.76
C GLY A 101 12.74 -10.80 -23.09
N ASP A 102 13.80 -10.47 -23.84
CA ASP A 102 13.72 -9.90 -25.18
C ASP A 102 14.33 -10.86 -26.22
N SER A 103 13.97 -10.67 -27.50
CA SER A 103 14.45 -11.49 -28.61
C SER A 103 15.67 -10.88 -29.32
N ALA A 104 16.32 -9.89 -28.71
CA ALA A 104 17.43 -9.17 -29.34
C ALA A 104 18.76 -9.92 -29.15
N ARG A 105 19.45 -10.14 -30.27
CA ARG A 105 20.79 -10.74 -30.31
C ARG A 105 21.87 -9.72 -29.95
#